data_AF-A0A9E0RMV6-F1
#
_entry.id   AF-A0A9E0RMV6-F1
#
_cell.length_a   1.000
_cell.length_b   1.000
_cell.length_c   1.000
_cell.angle_alpha   90.00
_cell.angle_beta   90.00
_cell.angle_gamma   90.00
#
_symmetry.space_group_name_H-M   'P 1'
#
loop_
_entity.id
_entity.type
_entity.pdbx_description
1 polymer ?
#
loop_
_entity_poly.entity_id
_entity_poly.type
_entity_poly.pdbx_seq_one_letter_code
_entity_poly.pdbx_strand_id
1 'polypeptide(L)'
;MKFFPALLSGLALTLTACPVLSNSPIVQPGAPGELPRELSADEAIEVADTRYTASDAQFMRDMIPHHQQALEMSRLAPNRTNSPELLEIAGKIEAAQGDEIAFMERWLTSRGESLDQGHAHGDHQTMQGMATEAQMAALATASGAAFDRQFLSLMIAHHEGAIDMVEALMEQPGSAYDPTLFEFTTDVTNDQSKEIELMHGLLLSLSDDPRAHLAAGLYDAEEAIWNLRKVAVLTKPPGFYDPANPAELPPERFLPTEAKTAADEAVAGEHGPHAHHHGEEQVDATVDVITEPTAKIEEEASEGDETDADETPHP
;
A
#
# COMPACT_ATOMS: atom_id res chain seq x y z
N MET A 1 -92.58 24.51 54.79
CA MET A 1 -91.30 24.73 55.51
C MET A 1 -90.16 24.39 54.56
N LYS A 2 -89.09 25.18 54.61
CA LYS A 2 -88.07 25.39 53.57
C LYS A 2 -87.21 24.14 53.32
N PHE A 3 -86.98 23.82 52.04
CA PHE A 3 -85.94 22.89 51.59
C PHE A 3 -84.60 23.64 51.50
N PHE A 4 -83.53 23.08 52.08
CA PHE A 4 -82.15 23.48 51.86
C PHE A 4 -81.40 22.27 51.31
N PRO A 5 -80.80 22.32 50.10
CA PRO A 5 -79.82 21.33 49.69
C PRO A 5 -78.45 21.75 50.21
N ALA A 6 -77.78 20.86 50.93
CA ALA A 6 -76.39 21.02 51.33
C ALA A 6 -75.49 20.83 50.10
N LEU A 7 -74.76 21.88 49.73
CA LEU A 7 -73.77 21.87 48.66
C LEU A 7 -72.46 21.30 49.24
N LEU A 8 -72.09 20.07 48.88
CA LEU A 8 -70.75 19.54 49.13
C LEU A 8 -69.81 20.11 48.06
N SER A 9 -69.01 21.11 48.42
CA SER A 9 -67.99 21.68 47.55
C SER A 9 -66.74 20.78 47.58
N GLY A 10 -66.51 20.04 46.49
CA GLY A 10 -65.28 19.28 46.28
C GLY A 10 -64.15 20.22 45.88
N LEU A 11 -63.13 20.37 46.73
CA LEU A 11 -61.90 21.08 46.41
C LEU A 11 -61.06 20.20 45.47
N ALA A 12 -61.14 20.46 44.16
CA ALA A 12 -60.25 19.87 43.17
C ALA A 12 -58.88 20.58 43.24
N LEU A 13 -57.90 19.92 43.85
CA LEU A 13 -56.51 20.36 43.86
C LEU A 13 -55.87 19.97 42.53
N THR A 14 -55.83 20.90 41.57
CA THR A 14 -55.09 20.72 40.32
C THR A 14 -53.59 20.85 40.60
N LEU A 15 -52.88 19.72 40.70
CA LEU A 15 -51.42 19.69 40.59
C LEU A 15 -51.02 20.05 39.16
N THR A 16 -50.65 21.30 38.92
CA THR A 16 -49.85 21.67 37.75
C THR A 16 -48.44 21.13 37.93
N ALA A 17 -48.15 19.97 37.33
CA ALA A 17 -46.79 19.50 37.15
C ALA A 17 -46.11 20.38 36.10
N CYS A 18 -45.22 21.29 36.53
CA CYS A 18 -44.27 21.92 35.63
C CYS A 18 -43.32 20.84 35.11
N PRO A 19 -43.19 20.62 33.79
CA PRO A 19 -42.07 19.85 33.27
C PRO A 19 -40.81 20.70 33.49
N VAL A 20 -40.03 20.35 34.51
CA VAL A 20 -38.66 20.84 34.60
C VAL A 20 -37.90 20.10 33.51
N LEU A 21 -37.68 20.75 32.38
CA LEU A 21 -36.72 20.28 31.38
C LEU A 21 -35.35 20.32 32.08
N SER A 22 -34.83 19.17 32.50
CA SER A 22 -33.47 19.05 32.99
C SER A 22 -32.51 19.34 31.84
N ASN A 23 -32.08 20.59 31.71
CA ASN A 23 -30.96 20.93 30.84
C ASN A 23 -29.69 20.56 31.62
N SER A 24 -29.11 19.40 31.31
CA SER A 24 -27.85 18.99 31.92
C SER A 24 -26.76 19.98 31.49
N PRO A 25 -26.03 20.61 32.43
CA PRO A 25 -24.98 21.56 32.09
C PRO A 25 -23.88 20.84 31.29
N ILE A 26 -23.50 21.42 30.14
CA ILE A 26 -22.38 20.94 29.34
C ILE A 26 -21.12 21.57 29.91
N VAL A 27 -20.19 20.75 30.37
CA VAL A 27 -18.98 21.23 31.06
C VAL A 27 -17.75 20.80 30.24
N GLN A 28 -16.91 21.77 29.89
CA GLN A 28 -15.59 21.51 29.32
C GLN A 28 -14.56 21.40 30.44
N PRO A 29 -13.87 20.25 30.59
CA PRO A 29 -12.75 20.13 31.50
C PRO A 29 -11.64 21.13 31.14
N GLY A 30 -11.06 21.79 32.13
CA GLY A 30 -9.88 22.63 31.94
C GLY A 30 -8.60 21.80 31.75
N ALA A 31 -7.50 22.45 31.37
CA ALA A 31 -6.17 21.83 31.37
C ALA A 31 -5.76 21.40 32.80
N PRO A 32 -4.73 20.54 32.98
CA PRO A 32 -4.24 20.17 34.31
C PRO A 32 -3.91 21.41 35.16
N GLY A 33 -4.68 21.63 36.23
CA GLY A 33 -4.55 22.80 37.12
C GLY A 33 -5.51 23.95 36.85
N GLU A 34 -6.31 23.90 35.79
CA GLU A 34 -7.35 24.88 35.49
C GLU A 34 -8.75 24.41 35.92
N LEU A 35 -9.63 25.36 36.23
CA LEU A 35 -11.01 25.08 36.61
C LEU A 35 -11.86 24.77 35.37
N PRO A 36 -12.81 23.83 35.47
CA PRO A 36 -13.74 23.54 34.38
C PRO A 36 -14.65 24.73 34.08
N ARG A 37 -15.05 24.88 32.82
CA ARG A 37 -16.00 25.91 32.36
C ARG A 37 -17.31 25.30 31.87
N GLU A 38 -18.43 25.97 32.14
CA GLU A 38 -19.72 25.61 31.55
C GLU A 38 -19.83 26.21 30.13
N LEU A 39 -20.36 25.44 29.19
CA LEU A 39 -20.63 25.87 27.82
C LEU A 39 -22.13 26.01 27.61
N SER A 40 -22.54 27.03 26.85
CA SER A 40 -23.87 27.02 26.23
C SER A 40 -23.98 25.91 25.20
N ALA A 41 -25.20 25.54 24.81
CA ALA A 41 -25.42 24.54 23.75
C ALA A 41 -24.76 24.97 22.43
N ASP A 42 -24.85 26.25 22.07
CA ASP A 42 -24.26 26.78 20.84
C ASP A 42 -22.72 26.80 20.92
N GLU A 43 -22.13 27.18 22.06
CA GLU A 43 -20.67 27.09 22.25
C GLU A 43 -20.16 25.65 22.29
N ALA A 44 -20.95 24.71 22.82
CA ALA A 44 -20.63 23.30 22.79
C ALA A 44 -20.66 22.73 21.37
N ILE A 45 -21.57 23.24 20.52
CA ILE A 45 -21.62 22.93 19.10
C ILE A 45 -20.40 23.53 18.39
N GLU A 46 -20.06 24.79 18.64
CA GLU A 46 -18.85 25.44 18.06
C GLU A 46 -17.54 24.74 18.46
N VAL A 47 -17.39 24.36 19.73
CA VAL A 47 -16.24 23.56 20.22
C VAL A 47 -16.23 22.17 19.58
N ALA A 48 -17.40 21.61 19.28
CA ALA A 48 -17.54 20.38 18.50
C ALA A 48 -17.26 20.58 16.99
N ASP A 49 -17.51 21.76 16.44
CA ASP A 49 -17.16 22.12 15.06
C ASP A 49 -15.66 22.44 14.92
N THR A 50 -14.97 22.79 16.01
CA THR A 50 -13.50 22.95 16.06
C THR A 50 -12.75 21.59 16.04
N ARG A 51 -13.41 20.48 15.67
CA ARG A 51 -12.83 19.11 15.67
C ARG A 51 -11.88 18.82 14.51
N TYR A 52 -11.79 19.71 13.54
CA TYR A 52 -10.88 19.56 12.41
C TYR A 52 -10.00 20.80 12.24
N THR A 53 -8.86 20.62 11.62
CA THR A 53 -7.84 21.64 11.38
C THR A 53 -7.85 22.11 9.93
N ALA A 54 -7.18 23.23 9.65
CA ALA A 54 -6.94 23.66 8.28
C ALA A 54 -6.16 22.61 7.47
N SER A 55 -5.26 21.86 8.12
CA SER A 55 -4.52 20.75 7.51
C SER A 55 -5.44 19.60 7.10
N ASP A 56 -6.44 19.27 7.92
CA ASP A 56 -7.45 18.25 7.58
C ASP A 56 -8.24 18.66 6.32
N ALA A 57 -8.71 19.91 6.28
CA ALA A 57 -9.44 20.43 5.12
C ALA A 57 -8.54 20.49 3.87
N GLN A 58 -7.25 20.80 4.04
CA GLN A 58 -6.30 20.80 2.94
C GLN A 58 -6.06 19.40 2.39
N PHE A 59 -5.80 18.43 3.27
CA PHE A 59 -5.64 17.02 2.89
C PHE A 59 -6.85 16.51 2.10
N MET A 60 -8.07 16.79 2.56
CA MET A 60 -9.29 16.37 1.86
C MET A 60 -9.43 17.04 0.49
N ARG A 61 -8.98 18.30 0.33
CA ARG A 61 -8.97 18.99 -0.96
C ARG A 61 -7.93 18.41 -1.91
N ASP A 62 -6.74 18.06 -1.42
CA ASP A 62 -5.63 17.55 -2.22
C ASP A 62 -5.84 16.08 -2.61
N MET A 63 -6.48 15.28 -1.75
CA MET A 63 -6.74 13.87 -2.03
C MET A 63 -7.87 13.67 -3.07
N ILE A 64 -8.77 14.64 -3.27
CA ILE A 64 -9.79 14.58 -4.32
C ILE A 64 -9.17 14.47 -5.74
N PRO A 65 -8.32 15.41 -6.20
CA PRO A 65 -7.67 15.31 -7.51
C PRO A 65 -6.70 14.14 -7.61
N HIS A 66 -6.12 13.69 -6.49
CA HIS A 66 -5.30 12.47 -6.42
C HIS A 66 -6.17 11.26 -6.82
N HIS A 67 -7.27 11.04 -6.13
CA HIS A 67 -8.21 9.96 -6.46
C HIS A 67 -8.80 10.07 -7.88
N GLN A 68 -9.06 11.29 -8.35
CA GLN A 68 -9.57 11.49 -9.71
C GLN A 68 -8.61 10.96 -10.78
N GLN A 69 -7.29 11.05 -10.58
CA GLN A 69 -6.31 10.52 -11.52
C GLN A 69 -6.29 8.99 -11.53
N ALA A 70 -6.41 8.34 -10.37
CA ALA A 70 -6.57 6.89 -10.31
C ALA A 70 -7.86 6.39 -10.98
N LEU A 71 -8.97 7.15 -10.89
CA LEU A 71 -10.17 6.86 -11.69
C LEU A 71 -9.90 6.98 -13.20
N GLU A 72 -9.15 8.01 -13.63
CA GLU A 72 -8.78 8.19 -15.03
C GLU A 72 -7.94 7.02 -15.54
N MET A 73 -6.92 6.60 -14.79
CA MET A 73 -6.08 5.44 -15.13
C MET A 73 -6.92 4.16 -15.20
N SER A 74 -7.75 3.89 -14.20
CA SER A 74 -8.57 2.67 -14.11
C SER A 74 -9.55 2.52 -15.28
N ARG A 75 -10.15 3.64 -15.73
CA ARG A 75 -11.09 3.65 -16.86
C ARG A 75 -10.46 3.33 -18.21
N LEU A 76 -9.13 3.41 -18.33
CA LEU A 76 -8.44 2.98 -19.55
C LEU A 76 -8.42 1.45 -19.67
N ALA A 77 -8.35 0.71 -18.56
CA ALA A 77 -8.05 -0.72 -18.56
C ALA A 77 -8.96 -1.59 -19.45
N PRO A 78 -10.31 -1.43 -19.46
CA PRO A 78 -11.21 -2.29 -20.25
C PRO A 78 -10.93 -2.32 -21.76
N ASN A 79 -10.32 -1.27 -22.30
CA ASN A 79 -10.01 -1.15 -23.73
C ASN A 79 -8.53 -1.38 -24.06
N ARG A 80 -7.68 -1.58 -23.05
CA ARG A 80 -6.22 -1.64 -23.20
C ARG A 80 -5.61 -2.97 -22.82
N THR A 81 -6.28 -3.75 -21.97
CA THR A 81 -5.79 -5.06 -21.52
C THR A 81 -6.82 -6.16 -21.74
N ASN A 82 -6.34 -7.41 -21.75
CA ASN A 82 -7.14 -8.61 -21.64
C ASN A 82 -6.80 -9.44 -20.39
N SER A 83 -5.97 -8.92 -19.47
CA SER A 83 -5.67 -9.57 -18.19
C SER A 83 -6.91 -9.50 -17.27
N PRO A 84 -7.51 -10.65 -16.91
CA PRO A 84 -8.64 -10.67 -15.99
C PRO A 84 -8.29 -10.08 -14.62
N GLU A 85 -7.09 -10.35 -14.11
CA GLU A 85 -6.60 -9.87 -12.82
C GLU A 85 -6.46 -8.35 -12.81
N LEU A 86 -5.89 -7.77 -13.88
CA LEU A 86 -5.76 -6.31 -13.98
C LEU A 86 -7.12 -5.61 -14.10
N LEU A 87 -8.05 -6.21 -14.85
CA LEU A 87 -9.42 -5.69 -14.96
C LEU A 87 -10.16 -5.71 -13.63
N GLU A 88 -9.94 -6.75 -12.82
CA GLU A 88 -10.51 -6.83 -11.47
C GLU A 88 -9.93 -5.77 -10.54
N ILE A 89 -8.60 -5.57 -10.55
CA ILE A 89 -7.93 -4.53 -9.77
C ILE A 89 -8.43 -3.14 -10.17
N ALA A 90 -8.41 -2.82 -11.47
CA ALA A 90 -8.87 -1.52 -11.97
C ALA A 90 -10.35 -1.26 -11.63
N GLY A 91 -11.22 -2.28 -11.73
CA GLY A 91 -12.63 -2.16 -11.37
C GLY A 91 -12.85 -1.92 -9.87
N LYS A 92 -12.06 -2.54 -8.99
CA LYS A 92 -12.13 -2.30 -7.54
C LYS A 92 -11.66 -0.90 -7.18
N ILE A 93 -10.53 -0.46 -7.73
CA ILE A 93 -10.01 0.91 -7.55
C ILE A 93 -11.04 1.94 -8.01
N GLU A 94 -11.63 1.75 -9.20
CA GLU A 94 -12.65 2.68 -9.72
C GLU A 94 -13.86 2.80 -8.78
N ALA A 95 -14.34 1.68 -8.24
CA ALA A 95 -15.47 1.67 -7.33
C ALA A 95 -15.14 2.33 -5.98
N ALA A 96 -14.04 1.91 -5.34
CA ALA A 96 -13.64 2.40 -4.03
C ALA A 96 -13.33 3.90 -4.07
N GLN A 97 -12.46 4.34 -4.98
CA GLN A 97 -12.04 5.73 -5.02
C GLN A 97 -13.17 6.69 -5.45
N GLY A 98 -14.16 6.21 -6.22
CA GLY A 98 -15.36 6.98 -6.52
C GLY A 98 -16.19 7.30 -5.27
N ASP A 99 -16.36 6.32 -4.38
CA ASP A 99 -17.08 6.51 -3.11
C ASP A 99 -16.30 7.40 -2.14
N GLU A 100 -14.97 7.28 -2.12
CA GLU A 100 -14.07 8.10 -1.29
C GLU A 100 -14.06 9.57 -1.73
N ILE A 101 -14.02 9.87 -3.03
CA ILE A 101 -14.18 11.25 -3.52
C ILE A 101 -15.50 11.84 -3.01
N ALA A 102 -16.59 11.10 -3.15
CA ALA A 102 -17.90 11.56 -2.70
C ALA A 102 -17.94 11.76 -1.17
N PHE A 103 -17.21 10.95 -0.40
CA PHE A 103 -17.02 11.15 1.02
C PHE A 103 -16.27 12.46 1.31
N MET A 104 -15.14 12.70 0.67
CA MET A 104 -14.33 13.91 0.88
C MET A 104 -15.08 15.19 0.54
N GLU A 105 -15.81 15.21 -0.58
CA GLU A 105 -16.65 16.34 -0.98
C GLU A 105 -17.75 16.62 0.06
N ARG A 106 -18.42 15.58 0.58
CA ARG A 106 -19.42 15.72 1.63
C ARG A 106 -18.80 16.19 2.95
N TRP A 107 -17.63 15.67 3.30
CA TRP A 107 -16.93 16.04 4.52
C TRP A 107 -16.59 17.54 4.51
N LEU A 108 -16.06 18.06 3.40
CA LEU A 108 -15.75 19.48 3.20
C LEU A 108 -17.02 20.35 3.21
N THR A 109 -18.00 20.01 2.36
CA THR A 109 -19.22 20.83 2.21
C THR A 109 -20.07 20.88 3.49
N SER A 110 -20.13 19.79 4.26
CA SER A 110 -20.84 19.77 5.54
C SER A 110 -20.26 20.70 6.61
N ARG A 111 -18.99 21.08 6.46
CA ARG A 111 -18.24 22.00 7.33
C ARG A 111 -18.13 23.42 6.76
N GLY A 112 -18.79 23.69 5.63
CA GLY A 112 -18.71 24.98 4.95
C GLY A 112 -17.36 25.24 4.28
N GLU A 113 -16.51 24.22 4.14
CA GLU A 113 -15.25 24.32 3.42
C GLU A 113 -15.48 24.40 1.90
N SER A 114 -14.60 25.13 1.23
CA SER A 114 -14.60 25.19 -0.23
C SER A 114 -14.05 23.89 -0.83
N LEU A 115 -14.66 23.43 -1.93
CA LEU A 115 -14.10 22.40 -2.80
C LEU A 115 -13.08 22.97 -3.80
N ASP A 116 -13.11 24.28 -4.02
CA ASP A 116 -12.11 24.95 -4.86
C ASP A 116 -10.75 24.87 -4.16
N GLN A 117 -9.74 24.42 -4.92
CA GLN A 117 -8.37 24.30 -4.43
C GLN A 117 -7.73 25.67 -4.18
N GLY A 118 -8.37 26.76 -4.61
CA GLY A 118 -7.88 28.11 -4.45
C GLY A 118 -6.63 28.33 -5.30
N HIS A 119 -6.50 29.51 -5.90
CA HIS A 119 -5.29 29.90 -6.63
C HIS A 119 -4.12 30.20 -5.66
N ALA A 120 -3.79 29.28 -4.76
CA ALA A 120 -2.50 29.29 -4.11
C ALA A 120 -1.46 29.06 -5.20
N HIS A 121 -0.80 30.14 -5.61
CA HIS A 121 0.31 30.17 -6.56
C HIS A 121 1.56 29.48 -5.98
N GLY A 122 1.43 28.23 -5.55
CA GLY A 122 2.50 27.29 -5.31
C GLY A 122 2.38 26.21 -6.35
N ASP A 123 3.43 26.03 -7.13
CA ASP A 123 3.64 24.95 -8.10
C ASP A 123 2.65 23.77 -7.95
N HIS A 124 1.73 23.60 -8.91
CA HIS A 124 1.05 22.32 -9.18
C HIS A 124 2.07 21.25 -9.68
N GLN A 125 3.33 21.33 -9.27
CA GLN A 125 4.33 20.31 -9.49
C GLN A 125 4.05 19.21 -8.48
N THR A 126 3.22 18.27 -8.94
CA THR A 126 3.16 16.87 -8.51
C THR A 126 2.92 16.66 -7.01
N MET A 127 1.65 16.56 -6.62
CA MET A 127 1.31 15.85 -5.36
C MET A 127 1.98 14.47 -5.39
N GLN A 128 2.38 13.97 -4.21
CA GLN A 128 3.17 12.74 -4.10
C GLN A 128 2.49 11.59 -4.87
N GLY A 129 3.26 10.85 -5.67
CA GLY A 129 2.76 9.71 -6.44
C GLY A 129 1.99 10.01 -7.72
N MET A 130 1.58 11.26 -7.99
CA MET A 130 0.82 11.60 -9.20
C MET A 130 1.62 11.30 -10.48
N ALA A 131 0.97 10.62 -11.43
CA ALA A 131 1.45 10.48 -12.79
C ALA A 131 1.47 11.86 -13.48
N THR A 132 2.58 12.16 -14.13
CA THR A 132 2.71 13.34 -14.98
C THR A 132 1.79 13.26 -16.20
N GLU A 133 1.47 14.40 -16.81
CA GLU A 133 0.72 14.45 -18.08
C GLU A 133 1.34 13.56 -19.17
N ALA A 134 2.68 13.53 -19.24
CA ALA A 134 3.42 12.71 -20.18
C ALA A 134 3.25 11.20 -19.90
N GLN A 135 3.25 10.79 -18.63
CA GLN A 135 2.99 9.41 -18.24
C GLN A 135 1.54 9.01 -18.51
N MET A 136 0.56 9.88 -18.22
CA MET A 136 -0.84 9.64 -18.55
C MET A 136 -1.07 9.52 -20.05
N ALA A 137 -0.44 10.38 -20.85
CA ALA A 137 -0.50 10.27 -22.31
C ALA A 137 0.15 8.98 -22.83
N ALA A 138 1.28 8.57 -22.26
CA ALA A 138 1.93 7.30 -22.61
C ALA A 138 1.03 6.11 -22.26
N LEU A 139 0.49 6.06 -21.04
CA LEU A 139 -0.44 5.03 -20.57
C LEU A 139 -1.68 4.94 -21.47
N ALA A 140 -2.26 6.08 -21.84
CA ALA A 140 -3.44 6.17 -22.70
C ALA A 140 -3.22 5.60 -24.11
N THR A 141 -1.97 5.53 -24.59
CA THR A 141 -1.62 4.96 -25.90
C THR A 141 -1.11 3.52 -25.84
N ALA A 142 -0.72 3.04 -24.65
CA ALA A 142 -0.23 1.68 -24.46
C ALA A 142 -1.36 0.65 -24.58
N SER A 143 -1.02 -0.62 -24.88
CA SER A 143 -1.97 -1.74 -24.90
C SER A 143 -1.27 -3.07 -24.61
N GLY A 144 -2.02 -4.08 -24.18
CA GLY A 144 -1.53 -5.40 -23.77
C GLY A 144 -0.53 -5.30 -22.61
N ALA A 145 0.47 -6.18 -22.60
CA ALA A 145 1.47 -6.24 -21.53
C ALA A 145 2.23 -4.91 -21.30
N ALA A 146 2.36 -4.05 -22.32
CA ALA A 146 2.98 -2.73 -22.16
C ALA A 146 2.07 -1.75 -21.39
N PHE A 147 0.75 -1.86 -21.56
CA PHE A 147 -0.22 -1.14 -20.73
C PHE A 147 -0.20 -1.69 -19.31
N ASP A 148 -0.24 -3.02 -19.15
CA ASP A 148 -0.32 -3.68 -17.85
C ASP A 148 0.84 -3.26 -16.93
N ARG A 149 2.08 -3.32 -17.45
CA ARG A 149 3.27 -2.88 -16.70
C ARG A 149 3.20 -1.39 -16.32
N GLN A 150 2.83 -0.52 -17.25
CA GLN A 150 2.75 0.92 -16.99
C GLN A 150 1.64 1.25 -15.99
N PHE A 151 0.46 0.65 -16.14
CA PHE A 151 -0.66 0.82 -15.21
C PHE A 151 -0.23 0.44 -13.80
N LEU A 152 0.35 -0.75 -13.63
CA LEU A 152 0.78 -1.24 -12.31
C LEU A 152 1.87 -0.36 -11.72
N SER A 153 2.90 -0.01 -12.48
CA SER A 153 3.97 0.87 -11.98
C SER A 153 3.47 2.26 -11.57
N LEU A 154 2.57 2.86 -12.35
CA LEU A 154 2.01 4.17 -12.04
C LEU A 154 1.04 4.10 -10.86
N MET A 155 0.16 3.10 -10.81
CA MET A 155 -0.81 2.96 -9.74
C MET A 155 -0.16 2.59 -8.40
N ILE A 156 0.92 1.79 -8.41
CA ILE A 156 1.73 1.54 -7.20
C ILE A 156 2.31 2.86 -6.67
N ALA A 157 3.01 3.63 -7.51
CA ALA A 157 3.60 4.91 -7.09
C ALA A 157 2.53 5.93 -6.64
N HIS A 158 1.37 5.92 -7.28
CA HIS A 158 0.22 6.74 -6.92
C HIS A 158 -0.27 6.39 -5.51
N HIS A 159 -0.50 5.12 -5.23
CA HIS A 159 -0.94 4.62 -3.93
C HIS A 159 0.08 4.88 -2.82
N GLU A 160 1.38 4.68 -3.08
CA GLU A 160 2.47 5.04 -2.15
C GLU A 160 2.40 6.53 -1.81
N GLY A 161 2.18 7.39 -2.82
CA GLY A 161 2.01 8.82 -2.61
C GLY A 161 0.81 9.19 -1.74
N ALA A 162 -0.31 8.48 -1.85
CA ALA A 162 -1.46 8.71 -0.98
C ALA A 162 -1.20 8.28 0.47
N ILE A 163 -0.44 7.20 0.69
CA ILE A 163 0.00 6.79 2.03
C ILE A 163 0.93 7.86 2.63
N ASP A 164 1.90 8.37 1.85
CA ASP A 164 2.78 9.46 2.28
C ASP A 164 1.98 10.73 2.65
N MET A 165 0.92 11.05 1.91
CA MET A 165 0.02 12.17 2.23
C MET A 165 -0.72 11.97 3.56
N VAL A 166 -1.16 10.73 3.85
CA VAL A 166 -1.77 10.38 5.14
C VAL A 166 -0.74 10.52 6.27
N GLU A 167 0.48 10.00 6.09
CA GLU A 167 1.55 10.14 7.08
C GLU A 167 1.87 11.61 7.36
N ALA A 168 2.02 12.41 6.31
CA ALA A 168 2.26 13.85 6.43
C ALA A 168 1.13 14.59 7.15
N LEU A 169 -0.13 14.16 6.98
CA LEU A 169 -1.26 14.67 7.75
C LEU A 169 -1.11 14.32 9.22
N MET A 170 -0.83 13.04 9.56
CA MET A 170 -0.73 12.56 10.95
C MET A 170 0.41 13.22 11.74
N GLU A 171 1.44 13.72 11.06
CA GLU A 171 2.53 14.48 11.68
C GLU A 171 2.10 15.91 12.09
N GLN A 172 1.01 16.44 11.55
CA GLN A 172 0.55 17.79 11.88
C GLN A 172 -0.06 17.84 13.29
N PRO A 173 0.29 18.84 14.12
CA PRO A 173 -0.31 18.98 15.44
C PRO A 173 -1.82 19.18 15.38
N GLY A 174 -2.57 18.24 15.95
CA GLY A 174 -4.02 18.32 16.11
C GLY A 174 -4.84 17.92 14.88
N SER A 175 -4.20 17.47 13.79
CA SER A 175 -4.89 16.88 12.65
C SER A 175 -5.48 15.52 12.97
N ALA A 176 -6.43 15.08 12.14
CA ALA A 176 -7.08 13.77 12.20
C ALA A 176 -7.64 13.38 13.58
N TYR A 177 -8.03 14.36 14.39
CA TYR A 177 -8.73 14.12 15.66
C TYR A 177 -10.24 13.94 15.47
N ASP A 178 -10.79 14.38 14.33
CA ASP A 178 -12.14 14.02 13.92
C ASP A 178 -12.20 12.49 13.69
N PRO A 179 -13.04 11.75 14.44
CA PRO A 179 -13.07 10.29 14.33
C PRO A 179 -13.41 9.78 12.92
N THR A 180 -14.22 10.52 12.17
CA THR A 180 -14.60 10.18 10.79
C THR A 180 -13.41 10.32 9.85
N LEU A 181 -12.62 11.39 10.00
CA LEU A 181 -11.40 11.57 9.23
C LEU A 181 -10.33 10.54 9.61
N PHE A 182 -10.19 10.25 10.90
CA PHE A 182 -9.24 9.24 11.36
C PHE A 182 -9.55 7.85 10.80
N GLU A 183 -10.83 7.45 10.82
CA GLU A 183 -11.30 6.21 10.19
C GLU A 183 -11.00 6.23 8.68
N PHE A 184 -11.35 7.30 7.98
CA PHE A 184 -11.04 7.45 6.55
C PHE A 184 -9.54 7.29 6.26
N THR A 185 -8.66 7.96 7.02
CA THR A 185 -7.21 7.83 6.81
C THR A 185 -6.70 6.40 7.07
N THR A 186 -7.31 5.70 8.04
CA THR A 186 -6.98 4.31 8.33
C THR A 186 -7.42 3.39 7.19
N ASP A 187 -8.61 3.61 6.63
CA ASP A 187 -9.13 2.84 5.51
C ASP A 187 -8.26 3.06 4.26
N VAL A 188 -7.95 4.32 3.93
CA VAL A 188 -7.04 4.71 2.84
C VAL A 188 -5.70 3.99 2.96
N THR A 189 -5.04 4.02 4.12
CA THR A 189 -3.75 3.34 4.32
C THR A 189 -3.88 1.82 4.19
N ASN A 190 -4.92 1.22 4.77
CA ASN A 190 -5.08 -0.23 4.79
C ASN A 190 -5.42 -0.79 3.42
N ASP A 191 -6.32 -0.15 2.69
CA ASP A 191 -6.79 -0.65 1.41
C ASP A 191 -5.75 -0.37 0.32
N GLN A 192 -5.13 0.80 0.31
CA GLN A 192 -4.06 1.07 -0.66
C GLN A 192 -2.82 0.22 -0.43
N SER A 193 -2.45 -0.09 0.83
CA SER A 193 -1.38 -1.05 1.12
C SER A 193 -1.67 -2.45 0.53
N LYS A 194 -2.90 -2.95 0.68
CA LYS A 194 -3.30 -4.25 0.10
C LYS A 194 -3.30 -4.21 -1.42
N GLU A 195 -3.75 -3.10 -2.01
CA GLU A 195 -3.76 -2.93 -3.47
C GLU A 195 -2.33 -2.89 -4.03
N ILE A 196 -1.40 -2.20 -3.34
CA ILE A 196 0.04 -2.21 -3.67
C ILE A 196 0.58 -3.64 -3.66
N GLU A 197 0.30 -4.43 -2.62
CA GLU A 197 0.73 -5.83 -2.54
C GLU A 197 0.22 -6.67 -3.71
N LEU A 198 -1.07 -6.54 -4.05
CA LEU A 198 -1.68 -7.24 -5.20
C LEU A 198 -1.04 -6.82 -6.52
N MET A 199 -0.82 -5.51 -6.70
CA MET A 199 -0.21 -4.96 -7.91
C MET A 199 1.25 -5.38 -8.06
N HIS A 200 2.03 -5.42 -6.99
CA HIS A 200 3.39 -5.97 -7.02
C HIS A 200 3.40 -7.44 -7.40
N GLY A 201 2.50 -8.25 -6.83
CA GLY A 201 2.35 -9.65 -7.20
C GLY A 201 2.07 -9.83 -8.69
N LEU A 202 1.14 -9.03 -9.23
CA LEU A 202 0.83 -9.07 -10.66
C LEU A 202 2.00 -8.57 -11.51
N LEU A 203 2.69 -7.52 -11.10
CA LEU A 203 3.84 -6.96 -11.82
C LEU A 203 5.01 -7.97 -11.89
N LEU A 204 5.26 -8.71 -10.81
CA LEU A 204 6.23 -9.80 -10.78
C LEU A 204 5.86 -10.91 -11.77
N SER A 205 4.57 -11.28 -11.85
CA SER A 205 4.09 -12.29 -12.81
C SER A 205 4.31 -11.89 -14.27
N LEU A 206 4.40 -10.58 -14.57
CA LEU A 206 4.71 -10.07 -15.90
C LEU A 206 6.22 -10.01 -16.19
N SER A 207 7.08 -10.15 -15.18
CA SER A 207 8.53 -10.01 -15.34
C SER A 207 9.10 -11.12 -16.22
N ASP A 208 9.98 -10.75 -17.15
CA ASP A 208 10.73 -11.72 -17.97
C ASP A 208 12.00 -12.23 -17.24
N ASP A 209 12.28 -11.69 -16.04
CA ASP A 209 13.40 -12.12 -15.21
C ASP A 209 13.07 -13.45 -14.52
N PRO A 210 13.84 -14.53 -14.76
CA PRO A 210 13.59 -15.83 -14.13
C PRO A 210 13.70 -15.79 -12.61
N ARG A 211 14.40 -14.79 -12.03
CA ARG A 211 14.48 -14.59 -10.58
C ARG A 211 13.15 -14.15 -9.96
N ALA A 212 12.30 -13.47 -10.74
CA ALA A 212 11.03 -12.93 -10.26
C ALA A 212 9.98 -14.01 -9.95
N HIS A 213 10.17 -15.23 -10.48
CA HIS A 213 9.24 -16.36 -10.35
C HIS A 213 9.73 -17.44 -9.39
N LEU A 214 10.80 -17.16 -8.64
CA LEU A 214 11.35 -18.12 -7.70
C LEU A 214 10.43 -18.28 -6.49
N ALA A 215 10.06 -19.52 -6.18
CA ALA A 215 9.47 -19.83 -4.89
C ALA A 215 10.52 -19.63 -3.79
N ALA A 216 10.11 -19.09 -2.64
CA ALA A 216 10.97 -19.07 -1.46
C ALA A 216 11.42 -20.50 -1.12
N GLY A 217 12.69 -20.64 -0.72
CA GLY A 217 13.16 -21.92 -0.19
C GLY A 217 12.46 -22.29 1.10
N LEU A 218 12.56 -23.56 1.49
CA LEU A 218 11.87 -24.11 2.66
C LEU A 218 12.47 -23.57 3.96
N TYR A 219 13.78 -23.31 3.98
CA TYR A 219 14.52 -22.87 5.17
C TYR A 219 15.28 -21.55 4.97
N ASP A 220 15.73 -21.26 3.76
CA ASP A 220 16.36 -19.99 3.40
C ASP A 220 16.00 -19.56 1.97
N ALA A 221 16.18 -18.28 1.65
CA ALA A 221 15.88 -17.76 0.31
C ALA A 221 16.95 -18.13 -0.73
N GLU A 222 18.12 -18.62 -0.30
CA GLU A 222 19.24 -18.97 -1.18
C GLU A 222 19.02 -20.34 -1.85
N GLU A 223 18.23 -21.24 -1.25
CA GLU A 223 17.80 -22.49 -1.89
C GLU A 223 17.11 -22.24 -3.24
N ALA A 224 16.40 -21.11 -3.38
CA ALA A 224 15.70 -20.74 -4.59
C ALA A 224 16.65 -20.53 -5.78
N ILE A 225 17.87 -20.07 -5.53
CA ILE A 225 18.87 -19.80 -6.57
C ILE A 225 19.68 -21.04 -6.97
N TRP A 226 19.60 -22.15 -6.23
CA TRP A 226 20.38 -23.36 -6.52
C TRP A 226 20.08 -23.98 -7.90
N ASN A 227 18.87 -23.77 -8.42
CA ASN A 227 18.46 -24.26 -9.74
C ASN A 227 18.69 -23.24 -10.87
N LEU A 228 19.43 -22.16 -10.57
CA LEU A 228 19.79 -21.14 -11.54
C LEU A 228 21.27 -21.25 -11.89
N ARG A 229 21.56 -21.24 -13.19
CA ARG A 229 22.92 -21.16 -13.71
C ARG A 229 23.25 -19.71 -14.04
N LYS A 230 24.32 -19.16 -13.48
CA LYS A 230 24.87 -17.87 -13.91
C LYS A 230 25.32 -17.95 -15.38
N VAL A 231 24.73 -17.10 -16.22
CA VAL A 231 25.01 -17.03 -17.66
C VAL A 231 25.92 -15.86 -18.00
N ALA A 232 25.69 -14.70 -17.37
CA ALA A 232 26.50 -13.52 -17.58
C ALA A 232 26.52 -12.61 -16.34
N VAL A 233 27.58 -11.82 -16.26
CA VAL A 233 27.78 -10.75 -15.27
C VAL A 233 27.91 -9.47 -16.08
N LEU A 234 26.97 -8.55 -15.93
CA LEU A 234 26.98 -7.30 -16.67
C LEU A 234 27.74 -6.23 -15.90
N THR A 235 28.73 -5.61 -16.53
CA THR A 235 29.40 -4.46 -15.91
C THR A 235 28.42 -3.33 -15.70
N LYS A 236 28.51 -2.68 -14.54
CA LYS A 236 27.74 -1.50 -14.17
C LYS A 236 27.77 -0.43 -15.28
N PRO A 237 26.62 0.18 -15.65
CA PRO A 237 26.58 1.23 -16.66
C PRO A 237 27.45 2.44 -16.28
N PRO A 238 28.07 3.13 -17.24
CA PRO A 238 28.84 4.34 -16.97
C PRO A 238 27.99 5.39 -16.24
N GLY A 239 28.49 5.92 -15.12
CA GLY A 239 27.84 6.99 -14.34
C GLY A 239 27.05 6.51 -13.11
N PHE A 240 26.85 5.21 -12.93
CA PHE A 240 26.34 4.65 -11.68
C PHE A 240 27.54 4.44 -10.75
N TYR A 241 27.66 5.23 -9.69
CA TYR A 241 28.66 5.05 -8.62
C TYR A 241 27.99 5.28 -7.27
N ASP A 242 28.44 4.56 -6.24
CA ASP A 242 27.99 4.80 -4.87
C ASP A 242 28.86 5.94 -4.29
N PRO A 243 28.29 7.12 -3.97
CA PRO A 243 29.07 8.21 -3.38
C PRO A 243 29.66 7.85 -2.02
N ALA A 244 29.05 6.91 -1.29
CA ALA A 244 29.53 6.41 0.00
C ALA A 244 30.58 5.29 -0.16
N ASN A 245 30.72 4.70 -1.35
CA ASN A 245 31.72 3.68 -1.67
C ASN A 245 32.36 3.92 -3.05
N PRO A 246 33.12 5.02 -3.22
CA PRO A 246 33.71 5.38 -4.52
C PRO A 246 34.80 4.40 -5.00
N ALA A 247 35.32 3.57 -4.09
CA ALA A 247 36.29 2.54 -4.41
C ALA A 247 35.66 1.19 -4.76
N GLU A 248 34.32 1.09 -4.72
CA GLU A 248 33.54 -0.13 -4.98
C GLU A 248 34.04 -1.33 -4.16
N LEU A 249 34.42 -1.08 -2.92
CA LEU A 249 34.87 -2.14 -2.02
C LEU A 249 33.71 -3.10 -1.72
N PRO A 250 33.97 -4.42 -1.68
CA PRO A 250 32.94 -5.37 -1.30
C PRO A 250 32.49 -5.13 0.15
N PRO A 251 31.25 -5.50 0.51
CA PRO A 251 30.75 -5.41 1.89
C PRO A 251 31.71 -6.03 2.90
N GLU A 252 31.82 -5.46 4.11
CA GLU A 252 32.79 -5.88 5.13
C GLU A 252 32.79 -7.39 5.44
N ARG A 253 31.63 -8.04 5.34
CA ARG A 253 31.49 -9.51 5.51
C ARG A 253 32.33 -10.34 4.53
N PHE A 254 32.80 -9.75 3.44
CA PHE A 254 33.62 -10.39 2.41
C PHE A 254 35.08 -9.90 2.40
N LEU A 255 35.44 -8.97 3.29
CA LEU A 255 36.83 -8.60 3.47
C LEU A 255 37.54 -9.67 4.29
N PRO A 256 38.75 -10.11 3.90
CA PRO A 256 39.52 -11.04 4.71
C PRO A 256 39.81 -10.42 6.08
N THR A 257 39.31 -11.03 7.16
CA THR A 257 39.76 -10.68 8.52
C THR A 257 41.24 -10.97 8.64
N GLU A 258 42.06 -9.94 8.83
CA GLU A 258 43.48 -10.14 9.10
C GLU A 258 43.69 -10.92 10.42
N ALA A 259 44.43 -12.02 10.32
CA ALA A 259 45.05 -12.81 11.38
C ALA A 259 44.19 -13.77 12.23
N LYS A 260 44.07 -15.01 11.73
CA LYS A 260 44.24 -16.22 12.56
C LYS A 260 45.38 -17.09 12.02
N THR A 261 46.55 -16.49 11.84
CA THR A 261 47.80 -17.21 11.55
C THR A 261 48.70 -17.16 12.78
N ALA A 262 48.71 -18.24 13.57
CA ALA A 262 49.79 -18.74 14.43
C ALA A 262 49.24 -19.38 15.72
N ALA A 263 48.73 -20.60 15.62
CA ALA A 263 48.80 -21.66 16.65
C ALA A 263 47.80 -22.77 16.27
N ASP A 264 48.30 -23.79 15.58
CA ASP A 264 47.97 -25.22 15.78
C ASP A 264 48.33 -26.04 14.54
N GLU A 265 49.62 -26.02 14.18
CA GLU A 265 50.25 -27.22 13.63
C GLU A 265 50.86 -28.00 14.80
N ALA A 266 50.05 -28.80 15.49
CA ALA A 266 50.47 -30.02 16.17
C ALA A 266 49.25 -30.70 16.78
N VAL A 267 48.78 -31.78 16.15
CA VAL A 267 48.61 -33.12 16.74
C VAL A 267 47.84 -33.96 15.72
N ALA A 268 48.53 -34.95 15.15
CA ALA A 268 47.95 -36.05 14.41
C ALA A 268 47.21 -37.00 15.36
N GLY A 269 46.03 -37.50 14.97
CA GLY A 269 45.34 -38.59 15.67
C GLY A 269 43.89 -38.86 15.23
N GLU A 270 43.76 -39.73 14.21
CA GLU A 270 42.71 -40.75 13.94
C GLU A 270 41.17 -40.46 13.96
N HIS A 271 40.54 -40.93 12.86
CA HIS A 271 39.14 -41.39 12.61
C HIS A 271 38.01 -40.33 12.46
N GLY A 272 37.54 -40.01 11.25
CA GLY A 272 36.47 -40.73 10.49
C GLY A 272 35.48 -39.70 9.86
N PRO A 273 34.69 -40.04 8.82
CA PRO A 273 34.57 -39.24 7.60
C PRO A 273 33.41 -38.24 7.56
N HIS A 274 33.63 -37.06 6.96
CA HIS A 274 32.71 -36.41 6.01
C HIS A 274 33.50 -35.31 5.29
N ALA A 275 34.00 -35.64 4.10
CA ALA A 275 34.56 -34.70 3.16
C ALA A 275 33.64 -34.65 1.94
N HIS A 276 33.22 -33.46 1.55
CA HIS A 276 33.05 -32.94 0.17
C HIS A 276 32.73 -31.45 0.35
N HIS A 277 33.73 -30.56 0.41
CA HIS A 277 34.56 -29.99 -0.66
C HIS A 277 33.82 -28.96 -1.55
N HIS A 278 34.01 -27.70 -1.15
CA HIS A 278 34.15 -26.44 -1.89
C HIS A 278 33.49 -26.22 -3.27
N GLY A 279 32.79 -25.08 -3.35
CA GLY A 279 32.82 -24.18 -4.50
C GLY A 279 32.99 -22.74 -3.98
N GLU A 280 34.04 -22.06 -4.43
CA GLU A 280 34.41 -20.70 -4.04
C GLU A 280 33.34 -19.68 -4.48
N GLU A 281 32.84 -18.85 -3.57
CA GLU A 281 31.92 -17.77 -3.92
C GLU A 281 32.65 -16.42 -3.88
N GLN A 282 33.08 -16.01 -5.06
CA GLN A 282 33.59 -14.67 -5.33
C GLN A 282 32.38 -13.75 -5.50
N VAL A 283 32.13 -12.94 -4.48
CA VAL A 283 30.98 -12.03 -4.42
C VAL A 283 31.43 -10.69 -4.97
N ASP A 284 31.05 -10.43 -6.22
CA ASP A 284 31.30 -9.16 -6.88
C ASP A 284 30.19 -8.16 -6.54
N ALA A 285 30.60 -6.90 -6.43
CA ALA A 285 29.79 -5.75 -6.11
C ALA A 285 28.56 -5.62 -7.01
N THR A 286 27.55 -4.86 -6.57
CA THR A 286 26.26 -4.62 -7.24
C THR A 286 26.35 -4.60 -8.77
N VAL A 287 26.07 -5.76 -9.35
CA VAL A 287 26.12 -6.09 -10.77
C VAL A 287 24.89 -6.92 -11.06
N ASP A 288 24.19 -6.61 -12.15
CA ASP A 288 23.09 -7.45 -12.62
C ASP A 288 23.63 -8.80 -13.09
N VAL A 289 23.26 -9.85 -12.34
CA VAL A 289 23.56 -11.24 -12.65
C VAL A 289 22.42 -11.82 -13.45
N ILE A 290 22.70 -12.20 -14.70
CA ILE A 290 21.75 -12.91 -15.55
C ILE A 290 21.89 -14.40 -15.25
N THR A 291 20.78 -15.04 -14.92
CA THR A 291 20.72 -16.47 -14.64
C THR A 291 19.66 -17.16 -15.49
N GLU A 292 19.84 -18.45 -15.76
CA GLU A 292 18.86 -19.29 -16.48
C GLU A 292 18.51 -20.53 -15.66
N PRO A 293 17.29 -21.07 -15.76
CA PRO A 293 16.93 -22.35 -15.16
C PRO A 293 17.80 -23.50 -15.69
N THR A 294 18.24 -24.40 -14.81
CA THR A 294 18.89 -25.65 -15.23
C THR A 294 17.83 -26.64 -15.73
N ALA A 295 17.84 -26.94 -17.03
CA ALA A 295 16.94 -27.95 -17.61
C ALA A 295 17.27 -29.35 -17.05
N LYS A 296 16.28 -30.02 -16.46
CA LYS A 296 16.36 -31.46 -16.15
C LYS A 296 16.26 -32.24 -17.47
N ILE A 297 17.33 -32.92 -17.83
CA ILE A 297 17.32 -33.95 -18.88
C ILE A 297 16.74 -35.21 -18.22
N GLU A 298 15.45 -35.49 -18.43
CA GLU A 298 14.91 -36.83 -18.24
C GLU A 298 15.18 -37.63 -19.53
N GLU A 299 16.24 -38.42 -19.48
CA GLU A 299 16.59 -39.38 -20.52
C GLU A 299 15.73 -40.64 -20.31
N GLU A 300 14.58 -40.72 -21.00
CA GLU A 300 13.88 -42.00 -21.14
C GLU A 300 14.62 -42.85 -22.17
N ALA A 301 15.26 -43.91 -21.67
CA ALA A 301 15.99 -44.89 -22.46
C ALA A 301 15.04 -45.73 -23.33
N SER A 302 15.39 -45.86 -24.61
CA SER A 302 14.76 -46.78 -25.55
C SER A 302 15.15 -48.24 -25.25
N GLU A 303 14.16 -49.13 -25.22
CA GLU A 303 14.34 -50.55 -25.53
C GLU A 303 13.53 -50.85 -26.79
N GLY A 304 14.23 -51.27 -27.84
CA GLY A 304 13.63 -51.77 -29.08
C GLY A 304 13.46 -53.28 -29.05
N ASP A 305 12.45 -53.77 -29.75
CA ASP A 305 12.49 -55.07 -30.41
C ASP A 305 11.66 -55.01 -31.71
N GLU A 306 12.19 -55.66 -32.75
CA GLU A 306 11.71 -55.68 -34.13
C GLU A 306 10.61 -56.74 -34.35
N THR A 307 10.19 -56.85 -35.62
CA THR A 307 9.38 -57.91 -36.27
C THR A 307 7.87 -57.63 -36.28
N ASP A 308 7.11 -57.81 -37.35
CA ASP A 308 7.28 -58.02 -38.79
C ASP A 308 5.86 -57.82 -39.39
N ALA A 309 5.78 -57.57 -40.71
CA ALA A 309 4.64 -57.70 -41.63
C ALA A 309 3.19 -57.88 -41.11
N ASP A 310 2.21 -57.11 -41.65
CA ASP A 310 1.21 -57.65 -42.59
C ASP A 310 0.25 -56.59 -43.20
N GLU A 311 -0.30 -57.01 -44.33
CA GLU A 311 -1.20 -56.46 -45.35
C GLU A 311 -2.44 -55.60 -45.02
N THR A 312 -2.72 -54.75 -46.02
CA THR A 312 -4.03 -54.34 -46.62
C THR A 312 -4.87 -53.18 -46.05
N PRO A 313 -5.36 -52.28 -46.93
CA PRO A 313 -6.48 -51.39 -46.64
C PRO A 313 -7.78 -51.89 -47.30
N HIS A 314 -8.93 -51.77 -46.62
CA HIS A 314 -10.27 -51.51 -47.19
C HIS A 314 -11.36 -51.56 -46.11
N PRO A 315 -12.60 -51.04 -46.34
CA PRO A 315 -13.10 -50.30 -47.51
C PRO A 315 -13.30 -48.80 -47.30
#